data_AF-A0A6B3GGV6-F1
#
_entry.id   AF-A0A6B3GGV6-F1
#
_cell.length_a   1.000
_cell.length_b   1.000
_cell.length_c   1.000
_cell.angle_alpha   90.00
_cell.angle_beta   90.00
_cell.angle_gamma   90.00
#
_symmetry.space_group_name_H-M   'P 1'
#
loop_
_entity.id
_entity.type
_entity.pdbx_description
1 polymer ?
#
loop_
_entity_poly.entity_id
_entity_poly.type
_entity_poly.pdbx_seq_one_letter_code
_entity_poly.pdbx_strand_id
1 'polypeptide(L)'
;MVLTSFHAEADAATNPPSLAAALTLDGYRTFFGGGGGPTPWPPLVNSLAASFFSTVLVLLLALPAAYALSIRRVRKWTDVMFFFLSTKMLPVVAGLLPVYLFAKNTGLLDNIWLLVLLYTSMNLPIA
;
A
#
# COMPACT_ATOMS: atom_id res chain seq x y z
N MET A 1 -1.59 14.25 -15.29
CA MET A 1 -1.04 12.99 -14.77
C MET A 1 -0.53 12.12 -15.92
N VAL A 2 -1.38 11.61 -16.83
CA VAL A 2 -0.88 10.81 -17.98
C VAL A 2 -0.13 11.68 -19.00
N LEU A 3 -0.68 12.81 -19.45
CA LEU A 3 0.04 13.71 -20.38
C LEU A 3 1.35 14.26 -19.80
N THR A 4 1.36 14.57 -18.50
CA THR A 4 2.53 15.10 -17.80
C THR A 4 3.66 14.08 -17.65
N SER A 5 3.38 12.76 -17.69
CA SER A 5 4.45 11.74 -17.61
C SER A 5 5.23 11.60 -18.92
N PHE A 6 4.73 12.18 -20.01
CA PHE A 6 5.42 12.28 -21.29
C PHE A 6 6.12 13.63 -21.48
N HIS A 7 6.02 14.59 -20.56
CA HIS A 7 6.75 15.85 -20.68
C HIS A 7 8.14 15.74 -20.02
N ALA A 8 9.09 16.57 -20.47
CA ALA A 8 10.38 16.67 -19.82
C ALA A 8 10.22 17.15 -18.35
N GLU A 9 11.13 16.76 -17.45
CA GLU A 9 11.00 17.05 -16.01
C GLU A 9 10.80 18.55 -15.71
N ALA A 10 11.50 19.42 -16.45
CA ALA A 10 11.38 20.88 -16.30
C ALA A 10 9.97 21.39 -16.66
N ASP A 11 9.34 20.83 -17.69
CA ASP A 11 8.00 21.21 -18.14
C ASP A 11 6.91 20.59 -17.24
N ALA A 12 7.15 19.37 -16.73
CA ALA A 12 6.25 18.67 -15.82
C ALA A 12 6.20 19.32 -14.41
N ALA A 13 7.27 19.96 -13.97
CA ALA A 13 7.36 20.63 -12.66
C ALA A 13 6.77 22.06 -12.64
N THR A 14 6.33 22.58 -13.79
CA THR A 14 5.77 23.93 -13.89
C THR A 14 4.32 23.99 -13.39
N ASN A 15 3.96 25.07 -12.68
CA ASN A 15 2.59 25.34 -12.23
C ASN A 15 2.07 26.64 -12.86
N PRO A 16 1.04 26.62 -13.73
CA PRO A 16 0.26 25.47 -14.20
C PRO A 16 1.02 24.60 -15.22
N PRO A 17 0.71 23.28 -15.31
CA PRO A 17 1.39 22.36 -16.21
C PRO A 17 1.15 22.73 -17.68
N SER A 18 2.22 22.82 -18.47
CA SER A 18 2.15 23.14 -19.89
C SER A 18 1.53 21.99 -20.67
N LEU A 19 0.27 22.12 -21.06
CA LEU A 19 -0.47 21.07 -21.79
C LEU A 19 -0.01 20.86 -23.23
N ALA A 20 0.79 21.79 -23.77
CA ALA A 20 1.32 21.78 -25.14
C ALA A 20 2.85 21.53 -25.22
N ALA A 21 3.46 21.08 -24.12
CA ALA A 21 4.89 20.75 -24.12
C ALA A 21 5.19 19.54 -25.01
N ALA A 22 6.47 19.41 -25.42
CA ALA A 22 6.88 18.31 -26.27
C ALA A 22 6.74 16.96 -25.56
N LEU A 23 6.14 15.99 -26.26
CA LEU A 23 6.05 14.61 -25.80
C LEU A 23 7.42 13.94 -25.99
N THR A 24 7.97 13.44 -24.90
CA THR A 24 9.27 12.79 -24.80
C THR A 24 9.13 11.47 -24.04
N LEU A 25 10.02 10.52 -24.35
CA LEU A 25 10.10 9.23 -23.67
C LEU A 25 11.32 9.14 -22.77
N ASP A 26 12.02 10.26 -22.57
CA ASP A 26 13.33 10.25 -21.91
C ASP A 26 13.21 9.96 -20.42
N GLY A 27 12.15 10.45 -19.74
CA GLY A 27 11.85 10.07 -18.36
C GLY A 27 11.59 8.57 -18.17
N TYR A 28 10.95 7.91 -19.15
CA TYR A 28 10.78 6.46 -19.11
C TYR A 28 12.08 5.72 -19.39
N ARG A 29 12.90 6.20 -20.33
CA ARG A 29 14.22 5.62 -20.61
C ARG A 29 15.13 5.69 -19.40
N THR A 30 15.18 6.83 -18.70
CA THR A 30 15.96 6.98 -17.47
C THR A 30 15.42 6.11 -16.33
N PHE A 31 14.10 6.04 -16.18
CA PHE A 31 13.45 5.20 -15.17
C PHE A 31 13.72 3.69 -15.36
N PHE A 32 13.89 3.20 -16.59
CA PHE A 32 14.21 1.81 -16.88
C PHE A 32 15.71 1.54 -17.05
N GLY A 33 16.58 2.43 -16.56
CA GLY A 33 18.04 2.22 -16.51
C GLY A 33 18.82 2.76 -17.70
N GLY A 34 18.19 3.47 -18.64
CA GLY A 34 18.89 4.26 -19.65
C GLY A 34 19.72 5.38 -19.01
N GLY A 35 20.99 5.51 -19.40
CA GLY A 35 21.86 6.59 -18.92
C GLY A 35 22.34 6.47 -17.46
N GLY A 36 22.23 5.29 -16.83
CA GLY A 36 22.65 5.06 -15.44
C GLY A 36 21.58 5.35 -14.39
N GLY A 37 20.32 5.48 -14.79
CA GLY A 37 19.19 5.65 -13.88
C GLY A 37 18.89 4.41 -13.01
N PRO A 38 18.05 4.56 -11.97
CA PRO A 38 17.68 3.46 -11.07
C PRO A 38 16.99 2.30 -11.81
N THR A 39 17.13 1.07 -11.31
CA THR A 39 16.29 -0.03 -11.79
C THR A 39 14.98 -0.07 -10.99
N PRO A 40 13.82 -0.05 -11.64
CA PRO A 40 12.54 0.03 -10.95
C PRO A 40 12.02 -1.36 -10.52
N TRP A 41 12.67 -2.43 -11.00
CA TRP A 41 12.24 -3.80 -10.76
C TRP A 41 12.19 -4.18 -9.27
N PRO A 42 13.18 -3.87 -8.41
CA PRO A 42 13.12 -4.23 -7.00
C PRO A 42 11.92 -3.65 -6.24
N PRO A 43 11.64 -2.32 -6.27
CA PRO A 43 10.46 -1.79 -5.59
C PRO A 43 9.15 -2.27 -6.20
N LEU A 44 9.07 -2.46 -7.53
CA LEU A 44 7.87 -3.00 -8.17
C LEU A 44 7.56 -4.43 -7.71
N VAL A 45 8.58 -5.29 -7.64
CA VAL A 45 8.43 -6.67 -7.13
C VAL A 45 8.02 -6.66 -5.67
N ASN A 46 8.61 -5.79 -4.84
CA ASN A 46 8.23 -5.66 -3.44
C ASN A 46 6.77 -5.21 -3.28
N SER A 47 6.32 -4.20 -4.03
CA SER A 47 4.93 -3.75 -3.99
C SER A 47 3.96 -4.83 -4.46
N LEU A 48 4.30 -5.55 -5.54
CA LEU A 48 3.49 -6.64 -6.07
C LEU A 48 3.38 -7.79 -5.06
N ALA A 49 4.50 -8.23 -4.49
CA ALA A 49 4.53 -9.30 -3.49
C ALA A 49 3.77 -8.90 -2.23
N ALA A 50 4.00 -7.69 -1.70
CA ALA A 50 3.31 -7.22 -0.50
C ALA A 50 1.80 -7.17 -0.69
N SER A 51 1.34 -6.67 -1.84
CA SER A 51 -0.09 -6.60 -2.17
C SER A 51 -0.68 -7.98 -2.38
N PHE A 52 -0.02 -8.85 -3.16
CA PHE A 52 -0.50 -10.20 -3.44
C PHE A 52 -0.63 -11.05 -2.17
N PHE A 53 0.42 -11.12 -1.36
CA PHE A 53 0.40 -11.92 -0.14
C PHE A 53 -0.60 -11.37 0.89
N SER A 54 -0.70 -10.05 1.03
CA SER A 54 -1.70 -9.47 1.94
C SER A 54 -3.13 -9.74 1.48
N THR A 55 -3.44 -9.62 0.18
CA THR A 55 -4.77 -9.96 -0.34
C THR A 55 -5.10 -11.44 -0.13
N VAL A 56 -4.16 -12.35 -0.42
CA VAL A 56 -4.36 -13.79 -0.20
C VAL A 56 -4.63 -14.08 1.28
N LEU A 57 -3.83 -13.53 2.19
CA LEU A 57 -4.02 -13.73 3.63
C LEU A 57 -5.36 -13.15 4.12
N VAL A 58 -5.75 -11.98 3.63
CA VAL A 58 -7.06 -11.39 3.94
C VAL A 58 -8.18 -12.32 3.52
N LEU A 59 -8.16 -12.83 2.28
CA LEU A 59 -9.21 -13.73 1.80
C LEU A 59 -9.26 -15.04 2.60
N LEU A 60 -8.09 -15.62 2.91
CA LEU A 60 -8.00 -16.86 3.68
C LEU A 60 -8.59 -16.73 5.09
N LEU A 61 -8.49 -15.55 5.70
CA LEU A 61 -9.02 -15.28 7.04
C LEU A 61 -10.46 -14.75 7.02
N ALA A 62 -10.78 -13.85 6.08
CA ALA A 62 -12.09 -13.20 5.98
C ALA A 62 -13.19 -14.17 5.53
N LEU A 63 -12.92 -15.04 4.54
CA LEU A 63 -13.92 -15.98 4.03
C LEU A 63 -14.51 -16.91 5.12
N PRO A 64 -13.70 -17.64 5.92
CA PRO A 64 -14.26 -18.48 6.97
C PRO A 64 -14.91 -17.66 8.10
N ALA A 65 -14.40 -16.46 8.39
CA ALA A 65 -14.97 -15.58 9.41
C ALA A 65 -16.36 -15.06 8.99
N ALA A 66 -16.49 -14.56 7.75
CA ALA A 66 -17.74 -14.11 7.16
C ALA A 66 -18.76 -15.26 7.07
N TYR A 67 -18.31 -16.45 6.66
CA TYR A 67 -19.16 -17.64 6.63
C TYR A 67 -19.69 -18.01 8.01
N ALA A 68 -18.82 -18.06 9.03
CA ALA A 68 -19.21 -18.35 10.41
C ALA A 68 -20.22 -17.34 10.97
N LEU A 69 -20.03 -16.05 10.69
CA LEU A 69 -20.94 -14.97 11.07
C LEU A 69 -22.29 -15.02 10.34
N SER A 70 -22.30 -15.51 9.09
CA SER A 70 -23.54 -15.63 8.30
C SER A 70 -24.46 -16.76 8.78
N ILE A 71 -23.88 -17.84 9.31
CA ILE A 71 -24.64 -19.06 9.69
C ILE A 71 -25.00 -19.06 11.17
N ARG A 72 -24.09 -18.61 12.04
CA ARG A 72 -24.32 -18.62 13.49
C ARG A 72 -24.50 -17.20 14.01
N ARG A 73 -25.49 -17.02 14.89
CA ARG A 73 -25.65 -15.78 15.66
C ARG A 73 -24.51 -15.65 16.69
N VAL A 74 -23.38 -15.13 16.24
CA VAL A 74 -22.26 -14.76 17.13
C VAL A 74 -22.69 -13.55 17.96
N ARG A 75 -22.50 -13.60 19.28
CA ARG A 75 -22.94 -12.51 20.16
C ARG A 75 -21.97 -11.32 20.06
N LYS A 76 -22.50 -10.09 19.91
CA LYS A 76 -21.73 -8.82 19.83
C LYS A 76 -20.77 -8.68 18.63
N TRP A 77 -21.00 -9.39 17.53
CA TRP A 77 -20.15 -9.28 16.34
C TRP A 77 -20.11 -7.85 15.76
N THR A 78 -21.24 -7.14 15.83
CA THR A 78 -21.36 -5.73 15.41
C THR A 78 -20.46 -4.82 16.22
N ASP A 79 -20.45 -4.96 17.57
CA ASP A 79 -19.64 -4.11 18.45
C ASP A 79 -18.14 -4.28 18.16
N VAL A 80 -17.72 -5.52 17.90
CA VAL A 80 -16.34 -5.85 17.53
C VAL A 80 -15.96 -5.26 16.17
N MET A 81 -16.83 -5.38 15.16
CA MET A 81 -16.61 -4.75 13.86
C MET A 81 -16.56 -3.22 13.95
N PHE A 82 -17.46 -2.61 14.73
CA PHE A 82 -17.44 -1.16 14.97
C PHE A 82 -16.14 -0.72 15.63
N PHE A 83 -15.64 -1.47 16.61
CA PHE A 83 -14.33 -1.21 17.23
C PHE A 83 -13.22 -1.21 16.18
N PHE A 84 -13.08 -2.28 15.39
CA PHE A 84 -12.04 -2.34 14.36
C PHE A 84 -12.17 -1.23 13.31
N LEU A 85 -13.39 -0.91 12.86
CA LEU A 85 -13.62 0.14 11.88
C LEU A 85 -13.22 1.52 12.43
N SER A 86 -13.54 1.80 13.71
CA SER A 86 -13.17 3.06 14.36
C SER A 86 -11.66 3.24 14.50
N THR A 87 -10.91 2.17 14.77
CA THR A 87 -9.44 2.25 14.86
C THR A 87 -8.77 2.66 13.55
N LYS A 88 -9.40 2.42 12.39
CA LYS A 88 -8.91 2.86 11.08
C LYS A 88 -9.09 4.36 10.83
N MET A 89 -10.00 5.01 11.58
CA MET A 89 -10.19 6.46 11.53
C MET A 89 -9.16 7.23 12.36
N LEU A 90 -8.34 6.52 13.15
CA LEU A 90 -7.24 7.14 13.88
C LEU A 90 -6.21 7.74 12.92
N PRO A 91 -5.59 8.87 13.27
CA PRO A 91 -4.54 9.46 12.44
C PRO A 91 -3.39 8.47 12.25
N VAL A 92 -3.05 8.15 11.00
CA VAL A 92 -2.01 7.15 10.66
C VAL A 92 -0.68 7.50 11.33
N VAL A 93 -0.36 8.80 11.44
CA VAL A 93 0.85 9.30 12.09
C VAL A 93 0.93 8.87 13.56
N ALA A 94 -0.19 8.82 14.28
CA ALA A 94 -0.22 8.42 15.69
C ALA A 94 0.07 6.91 15.86
N GLY A 95 -0.37 6.08 14.91
CA GLY A 95 -0.10 4.64 14.92
C GLY A 95 1.28 4.26 14.40
N LEU A 96 1.93 5.12 13.62
CA LEU A 96 3.21 4.81 12.97
C LEU A 96 4.37 4.68 13.95
N LEU A 97 4.46 5.58 14.93
CA LEU A 97 5.54 5.58 15.92
C LEU A 97 5.65 4.26 16.72
N PRO A 98 4.56 3.74 17.33
CA PRO A 98 4.65 2.47 18.05
C PRO A 98 4.97 1.29 17.13
N VAL A 99 4.43 1.27 15.91
CA VAL A 99 4.76 0.23 14.91
C VAL A 99 6.25 0.28 14.53
N TYR A 100 6.82 1.47 14.36
CA TYR A 100 8.23 1.64 14.09
C TYR A 100 9.12 1.13 15.23
N LEU A 101 8.78 1.49 16.48
CA LEU A 101 9.52 1.02 17.66
C LEU A 101 9.44 -0.51 17.79
N PHE A 102 8.27 -1.10 17.53
CA PHE A 102 8.10 -2.55 17.48
C PHE A 102 8.99 -3.19 16.41
N ALA A 103 8.95 -2.68 15.18
CA ALA A 103 9.77 -3.18 14.06
C ALA A 103 11.27 -3.07 14.36
N LYS A 104 11.69 -1.96 14.98
CA LYS A 104 13.08 -1.74 15.40
C LYS A 104 13.51 -2.75 16.45
N ASN A 105 12.71 -2.96 17.50
CA ASN A 105 13.04 -3.87 18.60
C ASN A 105 13.03 -5.35 18.17
N THR A 106 12.20 -5.70 17.20
CA THR A 106 12.10 -7.07 16.66
C THR A 106 13.04 -7.34 15.49
N GLY A 107 13.79 -6.33 15.02
CA GLY A 107 14.68 -6.47 13.86
C GLY A 107 13.95 -6.65 12.52
N LEU A 108 12.64 -6.35 12.47
CA LEU A 108 11.78 -6.44 11.28
C LEU A 108 11.78 -5.15 10.44
N LEU A 109 12.69 -4.23 10.72
CA LEU A 109 12.85 -3.00 9.98
C LEU A 109 13.34 -3.33 8.55
N ASP A 110 12.80 -2.63 7.55
CA ASP A 110 13.07 -2.88 6.13
C ASP A 110 12.67 -4.29 5.61
N ASN A 111 11.66 -4.90 6.24
CA ASN A 111 11.17 -6.23 5.86
C ASN A 111 9.76 -6.19 5.23
N ILE A 112 9.61 -6.80 4.06
CA ILE A 112 8.32 -6.91 3.34
C ILE A 112 7.24 -7.64 4.15
N TRP A 113 7.62 -8.60 5.00
CA TRP A 113 6.68 -9.38 5.80
C TRP A 113 5.97 -8.53 6.85
N LEU A 114 6.66 -7.52 7.40
CA LEU A 114 6.03 -6.54 8.29
C LEU A 114 4.93 -5.77 7.55
N LEU A 115 5.20 -5.35 6.31
CA LEU A 115 4.20 -4.68 5.46
C LEU A 115 3.02 -5.60 5.13
N VAL A 116 3.28 -6.86 4.78
CA VAL A 116 2.23 -7.86 4.51
C VAL A 116 1.31 -8.02 5.73
N LEU A 117 1.87 -8.12 6.93
CA LEU A 117 1.10 -8.29 8.17
C LEU A 117 0.28 -7.03 8.49
N LEU A 118 0.87 -5.84 8.32
CA LEU A 118 0.17 -4.57 8.53
C LEU A 118 -0.97 -4.37 7.51
N TYR A 119 -0.73 -4.62 6.23
CA TYR A 119 -1.78 -4.53 5.21
C TYR A 119 -2.89 -5.54 5.45
N THR A 120 -2.56 -6.76 5.89
CA THR A 120 -3.55 -7.77 6.24
C THR A 120 -4.42 -7.29 7.42
N SER A 121 -3.80 -6.83 8.51
CA SER A 121 -4.55 -6.40 9.70
C SER A 121 -5.41 -5.16 9.47
N MET A 122 -4.96 -4.23 8.62
CA MET A 122 -5.72 -3.01 8.27
C MET A 122 -6.89 -3.25 7.32
N ASN A 123 -6.84 -4.32 6.52
CA ASN A 123 -7.86 -4.62 5.51
C ASN A 123 -8.83 -5.72 5.94
N LEU A 124 -8.42 -6.62 6.84
CA LEU A 124 -9.25 -7.73 7.33
C LEU A 124 -10.62 -7.31 7.89
N PRO A 125 -10.79 -6.20 8.63
CA PRO A 125 -12.09 -5.82 9.17
C PRO A 125 -13.11 -5.30 8.12
N ILE A 126 -12.65 -5.04 6.90
CA ILE A 126 -13.45 -4.48 5.80
C ILE A 126 -13.85 -5.55 4.79
N ALA A 127 -13.01 -6.59 4.64
CA ALA A 127 -13.23 -7.70 3.73
C ALA A 127 -14.37 -8.62 4.20
#